data_AF-A0A5N6SQ03-F1
#
_entry.id   AF-A0A5N6SQ03-F1
#
_cell.length_a   1.000
_cell.length_b   1.000
_cell.length_c   1.000
_cell.angle_alpha   90.00
_cell.angle_beta   90.00
_cell.angle_gamma   90.00
#
_symmetry.space_group_name_H-M   'P 1'
#
loop_
_entity.id
_entity.type
_entity.pdbx_description
1 polymer ?
#
loop_
_entity_poly.entity_id
_entity_poly.type
_entity_poly.pdbx_seq_one_letter_code
_entity_poly.pdbx_strand_id
1 'polypeptide(L)'
;MSDQLRISTFKGPATATAVSTWFSECEGRFDYYEDMNATVIGDKRRIHEAAARIAEDHEMDSSSKGLKAWYDSEWKTLTSGTWDEFRDRIKEQLLGPKWRLELLKEFFTHTQNVDSMADYIKQFSALRYNISRSSSLPNIDDAVYNCLLLFKSNPDVYNQFVDHQLNEKQLLGATERELQELLRKYGDQACKVPPLYHSQMTESGVAYITSTLFSSTPATYSWGGTITGSFGSLPDDPRRLTRLTLVSVKSYNNKNLPSIQALHLTYHDRTSHYAGSNNHWSLSNDFHMDDENDFLESATFSRDITYGFVSYVRLETAKGQTFEVGSRRGETKTFSAPKGWSIVGFQGDCGRMHRLWNVNTYLNAKFGVIYGPRVCA
;
A
#
# COMPACT_ATOMS: atom_id res chain seq x y z
N MET A 1 47.26 17.86 -24.20
CA MET A 1 46.87 16.95 -23.10
C MET A 1 45.80 16.04 -23.66
N SER A 2 45.96 14.73 -23.58
CA SER A 2 44.97 13.76 -24.08
C SER A 2 43.66 13.96 -23.30
N ASP A 3 42.58 14.31 -23.98
CA ASP A 3 41.25 14.44 -23.37
C ASP A 3 40.76 13.04 -22.98
N GLN A 4 41.10 12.65 -21.76
CA GLN A 4 40.77 11.35 -21.20
C GLN A 4 39.26 11.27 -20.96
N LEU A 5 38.63 10.17 -21.39
CA LEU A 5 37.22 9.87 -21.12
C LEU A 5 36.98 9.84 -19.59
N ARG A 6 36.38 10.91 -19.05
CA ARG A 6 36.06 11.04 -17.62
C ARG A 6 34.73 10.37 -17.33
N ILE A 7 34.77 9.06 -17.16
CA ILE A 7 33.63 8.24 -16.75
C ILE A 7 33.65 8.04 -15.23
N SER A 8 32.48 8.09 -14.61
CA SER A 8 32.29 7.86 -13.18
C SER A 8 32.58 6.40 -12.82
N THR A 9 33.15 6.18 -11.64
CA THR A 9 33.39 4.82 -11.13
C THR A 9 32.08 4.22 -10.62
N PHE A 10 31.73 3.02 -11.09
CA PHE A 10 30.58 2.26 -10.58
C PHE A 10 30.93 1.61 -9.25
N LYS A 11 30.19 1.97 -8.20
CA LYS A 11 30.34 1.45 -6.84
C LYS A 11 29.09 0.70 -6.34
N GLY A 12 28.10 0.48 -7.20
CA GLY A 12 26.78 -0.01 -6.80
C GLY A 12 25.79 1.10 -6.43
N PRO A 13 24.61 0.75 -5.91
CA PRO A 13 24.15 -0.61 -5.60
C PRO A 13 23.76 -1.43 -6.85
N ALA A 14 23.62 -2.75 -6.70
CA ALA A 14 23.20 -3.68 -7.74
C ALA A 14 21.68 -3.59 -7.99
N THR A 15 21.23 -2.45 -8.53
CA THR A 15 19.84 -2.21 -8.90
C THR A 15 19.75 -1.86 -10.39
N ALA A 16 18.63 -2.19 -11.03
CA ALA A 16 18.40 -1.88 -12.45
C ALA A 16 18.59 -0.39 -12.76
N THR A 17 18.11 0.48 -11.86
CA THR A 17 18.24 1.94 -11.97
C THR A 17 19.69 2.40 -11.85
N ALA A 18 20.42 1.96 -10.83
CA ALA A 18 21.82 2.38 -10.64
C ALA A 18 22.71 1.94 -11.81
N VAL A 19 22.57 0.69 -12.26
CA VAL A 19 23.33 0.13 -13.38
C VAL A 19 22.99 0.85 -14.69
N SER A 20 21.68 1.06 -14.98
CA SER A 20 21.26 1.75 -16.20
C SER A 20 21.61 3.24 -16.21
N THR A 21 21.65 3.89 -15.04
CA THR A 21 22.12 5.27 -14.90
C THR A 21 23.60 5.37 -15.21
N TRP A 22 24.42 4.48 -14.62
CA TRP A 22 25.85 4.45 -14.90
C TRP A 22 26.17 4.20 -16.38
N PHE A 23 25.47 3.26 -17.04
CA PHE A 23 25.65 3.06 -18.48
C PHE A 23 25.24 4.28 -19.32
N SER A 24 24.19 5.01 -18.94
CA SER A 24 23.83 6.23 -19.63
C SER A 24 24.86 7.35 -19.44
N GLU A 25 25.53 7.41 -18.29
CA GLU A 25 26.65 8.33 -18.08
C GLU A 25 27.85 7.94 -18.96
N CYS A 26 28.17 6.65 -19.07
CA CYS A 26 29.20 6.16 -19.99
C CYS A 26 28.88 6.57 -21.43
N GLU A 27 27.66 6.32 -21.90
CA GLU A 27 27.20 6.68 -23.25
C GLU A 27 27.31 8.18 -23.51
N GLY A 28 26.81 9.02 -22.60
CA GLY A 28 26.93 10.48 -22.77
C GLY A 28 28.38 10.96 -22.81
N ARG A 29 29.32 10.27 -22.14
CA ARG A 29 30.76 10.57 -22.22
C ARG A 29 31.39 10.09 -23.53
N PHE A 30 30.94 8.95 -24.04
CA PHE A 30 31.34 8.45 -25.34
C PHE A 30 30.91 9.41 -26.45
N ASP A 31 29.63 9.80 -26.46
CA ASP A 31 29.07 10.72 -27.45
C ASP A 31 29.80 12.08 -27.41
N TYR A 32 30.00 12.64 -26.21
CA TYR A 32 30.75 13.89 -26.04
C TYR A 32 32.19 13.79 -26.59
N TYR A 33 32.86 12.67 -26.36
CA TYR A 33 34.22 12.46 -26.88
C TYR A 33 34.22 12.33 -28.41
N GLU A 34 33.26 11.60 -28.97
CA GLU A 34 33.08 11.43 -30.41
C GLU A 34 32.85 12.77 -31.10
N ASP A 35 31.97 13.62 -30.54
CA ASP A 35 31.70 14.97 -31.02
C ASP A 35 32.93 15.87 -30.98
N MET A 36 33.61 15.92 -29.82
CA MET A 36 34.77 16.80 -29.62
C MET A 36 35.97 16.42 -30.49
N ASN A 37 36.10 15.14 -30.85
CA ASN A 37 37.24 14.62 -31.60
C ASN A 37 36.89 14.23 -33.05
N ALA A 38 35.66 14.49 -33.49
CA ALA A 38 35.13 14.12 -34.81
C ALA A 38 35.48 12.66 -35.19
N THR A 39 35.25 11.74 -34.25
CA THR A 39 35.61 10.32 -34.37
C THR A 39 34.46 9.45 -33.91
N VAL A 40 34.49 8.16 -34.28
CA VAL A 40 33.61 7.14 -33.69
C VAL A 40 34.46 6.17 -32.88
N ILE A 41 34.08 5.87 -31.65
CA ILE A 41 34.74 4.86 -30.82
C ILE A 41 34.00 3.53 -30.96
N GLY A 42 34.73 2.50 -31.40
CA GLY A 42 34.17 1.16 -31.54
C GLY A 42 33.88 0.50 -30.19
N ASP A 43 32.99 -0.50 -30.21
CA ASP A 43 32.50 -1.20 -29.02
C ASP A 43 33.60 -1.72 -28.10
N LYS A 44 34.65 -2.33 -28.66
CA LYS A 44 35.79 -2.81 -27.87
C LYS A 44 36.40 -1.70 -26.99
N ARG A 45 36.53 -0.47 -27.53
CA ARG A 45 37.05 0.67 -26.76
C ARG A 45 36.03 1.13 -25.71
N ARG A 46 34.74 1.22 -26.06
CA ARG A 46 33.66 1.55 -25.11
C ARG A 46 33.67 0.60 -23.90
N ILE A 47 33.77 -0.71 -24.17
CA ILE A 47 33.82 -1.75 -23.14
C ILE A 47 35.06 -1.59 -22.26
N HIS A 48 36.25 -1.39 -22.84
CA HIS A 48 37.48 -1.19 -22.05
C HIS A 48 37.40 0.05 -21.15
N GLU A 49 36.91 1.17 -21.66
CA GLU A 49 36.81 2.43 -20.90
C GLU A 49 35.77 2.32 -19.77
N ALA A 50 34.63 1.67 -20.01
CA ALA A 50 33.63 1.43 -18.97
C ALA A 50 34.12 0.42 -17.92
N ALA A 51 34.72 -0.69 -18.35
CA ALA A 51 35.19 -1.73 -17.43
C ALA A 51 36.35 -1.27 -16.55
N ALA A 52 37.19 -0.35 -17.03
CA ALA A 52 38.22 0.32 -16.22
C ALA A 52 37.64 1.18 -15.08
N ARG A 53 36.33 1.45 -15.11
CA ARG A 53 35.60 2.22 -14.09
C ARG A 53 34.70 1.36 -13.20
N ILE A 54 34.82 0.04 -13.29
CA ILE A 54 34.25 -0.85 -12.27
C ILE A 54 35.16 -0.76 -11.04
N ALA A 55 34.61 -0.37 -9.89
CA ALA A 55 35.38 -0.24 -8.66
C ALA A 55 35.96 -1.58 -8.17
N GLU A 56 36.97 -1.50 -7.31
CA GLU A 56 37.46 -2.66 -6.57
C GLU A 56 36.47 -3.07 -5.47
N ASP A 57 36.48 -4.36 -5.09
CA ASP A 57 35.51 -4.95 -4.15
C ASP A 57 35.40 -4.23 -2.78
N HIS A 58 36.49 -3.60 -2.33
CA HIS A 58 36.51 -2.87 -1.06
C HIS A 58 35.83 -1.50 -1.13
N GLU A 59 35.65 -0.94 -2.33
CA GLU A 59 34.98 0.34 -2.57
C GLU A 59 33.51 0.17 -3.00
N MET A 60 33.11 -1.07 -3.31
CA MET A 60 31.76 -1.39 -3.76
C MET A 60 30.78 -1.57 -2.61
N ASP A 61 29.53 -1.19 -2.87
CA ASP A 61 28.37 -1.62 -2.13
C ASP A 61 28.30 -3.16 -2.04
N SER A 62 27.80 -3.69 -0.93
CA SER A 62 27.77 -5.12 -0.64
C SER A 62 27.08 -5.94 -1.72
N SER A 63 26.05 -5.39 -2.37
CA SER A 63 25.29 -6.06 -3.43
C SER A 63 26.04 -6.15 -4.76
N SER A 64 27.11 -5.36 -4.96
CA SER A 64 27.87 -5.29 -6.22
C SER A 64 29.25 -5.95 -6.16
N LYS A 65 29.65 -6.45 -4.98
CA LYS A 65 30.96 -7.10 -4.77
C LYS A 65 31.14 -8.32 -5.66
N GLY A 66 32.37 -8.57 -6.08
CA GLY A 66 32.75 -9.64 -6.98
C GLY A 66 32.57 -9.30 -8.46
N LEU A 67 31.96 -8.17 -8.81
CA LEU A 67 31.76 -7.76 -10.21
C LEU A 67 33.09 -7.57 -10.94
N LYS A 68 34.08 -6.93 -10.30
CA LYS A 68 35.38 -6.67 -10.90
C LYS A 68 36.15 -7.97 -11.16
N ALA A 69 36.22 -8.84 -10.16
CA ALA A 69 36.85 -10.15 -10.27
C ALA A 69 36.17 -11.03 -11.34
N TRP A 70 34.84 -11.00 -11.41
CA TRP A 70 34.08 -11.68 -12.47
C TRP A 70 34.42 -11.13 -13.85
N TYR A 71 34.42 -9.80 -14.03
CA TYR A 71 34.79 -9.18 -15.31
C TYR A 71 36.20 -9.60 -15.73
N ASP A 72 37.17 -9.55 -14.81
CA ASP A 72 38.56 -9.93 -15.09
C ASP A 72 38.69 -11.41 -15.47
N SER A 73 37.77 -12.28 -15.04
CA SER A 73 37.72 -13.68 -15.48
C SER A 73 37.08 -13.88 -16.87
N GLU A 74 36.12 -13.02 -17.23
CA GLU A 74 35.32 -13.12 -18.46
C GLU A 74 35.75 -12.13 -19.56
N TRP A 75 36.79 -11.32 -19.31
CA TRP A 75 37.10 -10.13 -20.09
C TRP A 75 37.30 -10.40 -21.59
N LYS A 76 37.89 -11.55 -21.97
CA LYS A 76 38.10 -11.91 -23.37
C LYS A 76 36.79 -12.10 -24.12
N THR A 77 35.85 -12.79 -23.49
CA THR A 77 34.50 -13.01 -24.04
C THR A 77 33.78 -11.68 -24.13
N LEU A 78 33.77 -10.91 -23.04
CA LEU A 78 33.04 -9.64 -22.97
C LEU A 78 33.57 -8.59 -23.95
N THR A 79 34.88 -8.45 -24.12
CA THR A 79 35.50 -7.45 -25.02
C THR A 79 35.45 -7.82 -26.51
N SER A 80 35.07 -9.07 -26.82
CA SER A 80 34.85 -9.53 -28.20
C SER A 80 33.43 -9.28 -28.72
N GLY A 81 32.49 -9.00 -27.81
CA GLY A 81 31.10 -8.72 -28.13
C GLY A 81 30.82 -7.25 -28.45
N THR A 82 29.54 -6.95 -28.61
CA THR A 82 29.01 -5.60 -28.79
C THR A 82 28.86 -4.86 -27.47
N TRP A 83 28.72 -3.53 -27.53
CA TRP A 83 28.42 -2.72 -26.34
C TRP A 83 27.12 -3.18 -25.65
N ASP A 84 26.11 -3.56 -26.42
CA ASP A 84 24.81 -4.01 -25.91
C ASP A 84 24.90 -5.36 -25.19
N GLU A 85 25.63 -6.31 -25.76
CA GLU A 85 25.90 -7.61 -25.12
C GLU A 85 26.66 -7.41 -23.80
N PHE A 86 27.64 -6.50 -23.76
CA PHE A 86 28.36 -6.17 -22.54
C PHE A 86 27.43 -5.60 -21.45
N ARG A 87 26.58 -4.62 -21.79
CA ARG A 87 25.61 -4.03 -20.85
C ARG A 87 24.69 -5.10 -20.25
N ASP A 88 24.20 -6.00 -21.10
CA ASP A 88 23.28 -7.05 -20.68
C ASP A 88 23.95 -8.11 -19.81
N ARG A 89 25.22 -8.46 -20.08
CA ARG A 89 25.98 -9.40 -19.25
C ARG A 89 26.30 -8.83 -17.87
N ILE A 90 26.61 -7.53 -17.79
CA ILE A 90 26.78 -6.84 -16.49
C ILE A 90 25.45 -6.84 -15.71
N LYS A 91 24.32 -6.53 -16.37
CA LYS A 91 23.00 -6.59 -15.73
C LYS A 91 22.64 -8.01 -15.27
N GLU A 92 22.91 -9.01 -16.09
CA GLU A 92 22.69 -10.43 -15.74
C GLU A 92 23.54 -10.86 -14.54
N GLN A 93 24.80 -10.42 -14.47
CA GLN A 93 25.66 -10.73 -13.34
C GLN A 93 25.19 -10.08 -12.03
N LEU A 94 24.72 -8.83 -12.09
CA LEU A 94 24.32 -8.08 -10.90
C LEU A 94 22.88 -8.38 -10.44
N LEU A 95 21.97 -8.61 -11.39
CA LEU A 95 20.53 -8.71 -11.14
C LEU A 95 20.00 -10.15 -11.34
N GLY A 96 20.84 -11.06 -11.83
CA GLY A 96 20.49 -12.44 -12.14
C GLY A 96 19.90 -12.63 -13.53
N PRO A 97 19.83 -13.88 -14.03
CA PRO A 97 19.43 -14.20 -15.42
C PRO A 97 17.98 -13.85 -15.76
N LYS A 98 17.11 -13.67 -14.75
CA LYS A 98 15.70 -13.34 -14.93
C LYS A 98 15.39 -11.85 -14.83
N TRP A 99 16.41 -10.98 -14.76
CA TRP A 99 16.23 -9.55 -14.50
C TRP A 99 15.25 -8.86 -15.46
N ARG A 100 15.23 -9.23 -16.74
CA ARG A 100 14.29 -8.67 -17.72
C ARG A 100 12.84 -9.02 -17.39
N LEU A 101 12.59 -10.27 -17.00
CA LEU A 101 11.27 -10.74 -16.63
C LEU A 101 10.79 -10.07 -15.34
N GLU A 102 11.66 -9.98 -14.33
CA GLU A 102 11.34 -9.28 -13.08
C GLU A 102 11.08 -7.79 -13.32
N LEU A 103 11.86 -7.13 -14.18
CA LEU A 103 11.66 -5.73 -14.52
C LEU A 103 10.32 -5.48 -15.23
N LEU A 104 9.94 -6.35 -16.18
CA LEU A 104 8.63 -6.29 -16.84
C LEU A 104 7.50 -6.53 -15.84
N LYS A 105 7.62 -7.55 -14.99
CA LYS A 105 6.65 -7.85 -13.94
C LYS A 105 6.49 -6.65 -13.02
N GLU A 106 7.58 -6.07 -12.53
CA GLU A 106 7.56 -4.88 -11.69
C GLU A 106 6.85 -3.73 -12.40
N PHE A 107 7.19 -3.42 -13.65
CA PHE A 107 6.52 -2.38 -14.43
C PHE A 107 5.01 -2.60 -14.60
N PHE A 108 4.55 -3.80 -14.98
CA PHE A 108 3.13 -4.07 -15.22
C PHE A 108 2.30 -4.27 -13.95
N THR A 109 2.95 -4.51 -12.81
CA THR A 109 2.28 -4.72 -11.51
C THR A 109 2.43 -3.54 -10.56
N HIS A 110 3.31 -2.58 -10.84
CA HIS A 110 3.56 -1.44 -9.95
C HIS A 110 2.30 -0.56 -9.82
N THR A 111 1.83 -0.42 -8.58
CA THR A 111 0.68 0.38 -8.19
C THR A 111 1.11 1.51 -7.26
N GLN A 112 0.38 2.63 -7.26
CA GLN A 112 0.70 3.78 -6.40
C GLN A 112 0.70 3.42 -4.90
N ASN A 113 -0.17 2.51 -4.48
CA ASN A 113 -0.31 2.11 -3.08
C ASN A 113 -0.44 3.33 -2.15
N VAL A 114 0.46 3.46 -1.17
CA VAL A 114 0.50 4.56 -0.19
C VAL A 114 1.44 5.69 -0.58
N ASP A 115 2.13 5.57 -1.73
CA ASP A 115 3.12 6.55 -2.14
C ASP A 115 2.45 7.86 -2.59
N SER A 116 3.18 8.96 -2.40
CA SER A 116 2.78 10.24 -2.96
C SER A 116 2.70 10.12 -4.49
N MET A 117 1.82 10.89 -5.12
CA MET A 117 1.73 10.88 -6.60
C MET A 117 3.07 11.21 -7.24
N ALA A 118 3.85 12.11 -6.63
CA ALA A 118 5.19 12.46 -7.10
C ALA A 118 6.16 11.27 -7.04
N ASP A 119 6.17 10.52 -5.93
CA ASP A 119 7.04 9.36 -5.76
C ASP A 119 6.61 8.19 -6.66
N TYR A 120 5.30 7.96 -6.80
CA TYR A 120 4.76 6.96 -7.71
C TYR A 120 5.17 7.23 -9.16
N ILE A 121 4.94 8.46 -9.65
CA ILE A 121 5.37 8.86 -11.01
C ILE A 121 6.87 8.65 -11.18
N LYS A 122 7.68 9.07 -10.19
CA LYS A 122 9.14 8.93 -10.24
C LYS A 122 9.56 7.46 -10.35
N GLN A 123 8.98 6.58 -9.53
CA GLN A 123 9.27 5.14 -9.56
C GLN A 123 8.82 4.51 -10.88
N PHE A 124 7.61 4.84 -11.34
CA PHE A 124 7.06 4.31 -12.58
C PHE A 124 7.85 4.75 -13.82
N SER A 125 8.26 6.01 -13.89
CA SER A 125 9.17 6.51 -14.93
C SER A 125 10.53 5.82 -14.88
N ALA A 126 11.08 5.53 -13.68
CA ALA A 126 12.33 4.80 -13.56
C ALA A 126 12.23 3.36 -14.10
N LEU A 127 11.10 2.68 -13.88
CA LEU A 127 10.85 1.35 -14.42
C LEU A 127 10.78 1.37 -15.96
N ARG A 128 10.02 2.32 -16.53
CA ARG A 128 9.98 2.53 -17.99
C ARG A 128 11.37 2.80 -18.56
N TYR A 129 12.13 3.66 -17.91
CA TYR A 129 13.51 4.00 -18.29
C TYR A 129 14.42 2.76 -18.29
N ASN A 130 14.33 1.91 -17.26
CA ASN A 130 15.14 0.70 -17.21
C ASN A 130 14.79 -0.30 -18.32
N ILE A 131 13.51 -0.38 -18.71
CA ILE A 131 13.05 -1.24 -19.81
C ILE A 131 13.63 -0.76 -21.14
N SER A 132 13.57 0.54 -21.43
CA SER A 132 14.11 1.10 -22.68
C SER A 132 15.64 0.99 -22.79
N ARG A 133 16.33 0.74 -21.67
CA ARG A 133 17.78 0.48 -21.61
C ARG A 133 18.14 -1.00 -21.66
N SER A 134 17.19 -1.87 -22.00
CA SER A 134 17.44 -3.27 -22.31
C SER A 134 17.53 -3.45 -23.82
N SER A 135 18.58 -4.12 -24.31
CA SER A 135 18.74 -4.35 -25.76
C SER A 135 17.63 -5.21 -26.36
N SER A 136 17.02 -6.09 -25.54
CA SER A 136 16.11 -7.14 -26.00
C SER A 136 14.64 -6.89 -25.65
N LEU A 137 14.32 -5.78 -24.97
CA LEU A 137 12.93 -5.47 -24.61
C LEU A 137 12.38 -4.41 -25.56
N PRO A 138 11.08 -4.49 -25.94
CA PRO A 138 10.46 -3.45 -26.73
C PRO A 138 10.35 -2.17 -25.91
N ASN A 139 10.43 -1.04 -26.60
CA ASN A 139 10.08 0.25 -26.01
C ASN A 139 8.60 0.24 -25.60
N ILE A 140 8.33 0.74 -24.40
CA ILE A 140 6.95 0.99 -23.96
C ILE A 140 6.47 2.27 -24.63
N ASP A 141 5.42 2.17 -25.43
CA ASP A 141 4.81 3.33 -26.08
C ASP A 141 4.15 4.28 -25.07
N ASP A 142 4.02 5.55 -25.44
CA ASP A 142 3.46 6.58 -24.56
C ASP A 142 2.00 6.28 -24.19
N ALA A 143 1.21 5.67 -25.08
CA ALA A 143 -0.19 5.37 -24.82
C ALA A 143 -0.35 4.29 -23.74
N VAL A 144 0.41 3.21 -23.82
CA VAL A 144 0.47 2.13 -22.83
C VAL A 144 0.99 2.67 -21.51
N TYR A 145 2.08 3.45 -21.54
CA TYR A 145 2.62 4.07 -20.33
C TYR A 145 1.58 4.97 -19.64
N ASN A 146 0.92 5.85 -20.40
CA ASN A 146 -0.10 6.77 -19.89
C ASN A 146 -1.30 6.02 -19.29
N CYS A 147 -1.76 4.97 -19.98
CA CYS A 147 -2.86 4.14 -19.49
C CYS A 147 -2.49 3.44 -18.18
N LEU A 148 -1.31 2.83 -18.11
CA LEU A 148 -0.87 2.17 -16.88
C LEU A 148 -0.65 3.17 -15.75
N LEU A 149 -0.05 4.33 -16.03
CA LEU A 149 0.18 5.37 -15.03
C LEU A 149 -1.14 5.88 -14.42
N LEU A 150 -2.22 6.00 -15.20
CA LEU A 150 -3.54 6.35 -14.68
C LEU A 150 -4.19 5.16 -13.96
N PHE A 151 -4.28 3.99 -14.58
CA PHE A 151 -5.08 2.87 -14.07
C PHE A 151 -4.41 2.11 -12.92
N LYS A 152 -3.10 2.27 -12.73
CA LYS A 152 -2.36 1.75 -11.57
C LYS A 152 -2.13 2.82 -10.48
N SER A 153 -2.62 4.04 -10.69
CA SER A 153 -2.71 5.05 -9.63
C SER A 153 -3.86 4.72 -8.66
N ASN A 154 -3.97 5.49 -7.58
CA ASN A 154 -5.09 5.36 -6.65
C ASN A 154 -6.43 5.54 -7.40
N PRO A 155 -7.44 4.67 -7.19
CA PRO A 155 -8.74 4.75 -7.86
C PRO A 155 -9.42 6.13 -7.78
N ASP A 156 -9.17 6.89 -6.70
CA ASP A 156 -9.71 8.24 -6.53
C ASP A 156 -9.19 9.21 -7.61
N VAL A 157 -7.97 9.01 -8.12
CA VAL A 157 -7.38 9.81 -9.20
C VAL A 157 -8.15 9.60 -10.50
N TYR A 158 -8.51 8.36 -10.80
CA TYR A 158 -9.36 8.04 -11.95
C TYR A 158 -10.75 8.68 -11.81
N ASN A 159 -11.35 8.62 -10.62
CA ASN A 159 -12.64 9.25 -10.36
C ASN A 159 -12.59 10.76 -10.59
N GLN A 160 -11.53 11.43 -10.11
CA GLN A 160 -11.31 12.86 -10.38
C GLN A 160 -11.15 13.14 -11.88
N PHE A 161 -10.46 12.26 -12.62
CA PHE A 161 -10.35 12.37 -14.08
C PHE A 161 -11.72 12.33 -14.77
N VAL A 162 -12.60 11.40 -14.37
CA VAL A 162 -13.95 11.26 -14.90
C VAL A 162 -14.84 12.45 -14.50
N ASP A 163 -14.80 12.88 -13.24
CA ASP A 163 -15.59 14.00 -12.73
C ASP A 163 -15.25 15.33 -13.43
N HIS A 164 -13.99 15.49 -13.87
CA HIS A 164 -13.53 16.62 -14.65
C HIS A 164 -13.71 16.47 -16.17
N GLN A 165 -14.45 15.45 -16.62
CA GLN A 165 -14.75 15.17 -18.04
C GLN A 165 -13.52 15.01 -18.93
N LEU A 166 -12.40 14.51 -18.39
CA LEU A 166 -11.26 14.12 -19.20
C LEU A 166 -11.60 12.86 -20.00
N ASN A 167 -11.41 12.91 -21.32
CA ASN A 167 -11.79 11.82 -22.23
C ASN A 167 -10.58 11.03 -22.74
N GLU A 168 -10.86 9.92 -23.44
CA GLU A 168 -9.85 9.01 -23.97
C GLU A 168 -8.87 9.70 -24.93
N LYS A 169 -9.34 10.70 -25.69
CA LYS A 169 -8.47 11.45 -26.61
C LYS A 169 -7.45 12.30 -25.85
N GLN A 170 -7.82 12.84 -24.69
CA GLN A 170 -6.90 13.60 -23.85
C GLN A 170 -5.89 12.69 -23.16
N LEU A 171 -6.29 11.48 -22.73
CA LEU A 171 -5.36 10.52 -22.14
C LEU A 171 -4.34 9.98 -23.17
N LEU A 172 -4.83 9.59 -24.35
CA LEU A 172 -4.00 8.99 -25.41
C LEU A 172 -3.18 10.03 -26.18
N GLY A 173 -3.65 11.29 -26.22
CA GLY A 173 -2.98 12.39 -26.88
C GLY A 173 -2.07 13.23 -25.97
N ALA A 174 -2.14 13.05 -24.65
CA ALA A 174 -1.29 13.77 -23.71
C ALA A 174 0.17 13.30 -23.82
N THR A 175 1.07 14.28 -23.83
CA THR A 175 2.48 14.01 -23.57
C THR A 175 2.66 13.48 -22.14
N GLU A 176 3.74 12.72 -21.90
CA GLU A 176 4.07 12.23 -20.57
C GLU A 176 4.06 13.37 -19.53
N ARG A 177 4.60 14.54 -19.89
CA ARG A 177 4.64 15.71 -19.02
C ARG A 177 3.24 16.23 -18.68
N GLU A 178 2.38 16.40 -19.68
CA GLU A 178 1.02 16.89 -19.47
C GLU A 178 0.22 15.94 -18.57
N LEU A 179 0.36 14.62 -18.79
CA LEU A 179 -0.30 13.64 -17.95
C LEU A 179 0.24 13.67 -16.52
N GLN A 180 1.55 13.76 -16.32
CA GLN A 180 2.13 13.87 -14.97
C GLN A 180 1.65 15.13 -14.24
N GLU A 181 1.52 16.26 -14.94
CA GLU A 181 0.99 17.50 -14.36
C GLU A 181 -0.50 17.34 -13.96
N LEU A 182 -1.31 16.69 -14.81
CA LEU A 182 -2.71 16.36 -14.49
C LEU A 182 -2.82 15.41 -13.29
N LEU A 183 -2.02 14.34 -13.28
CA LEU A 183 -2.01 13.36 -12.20
C LEU A 183 -1.58 13.98 -10.88
N ARG A 184 -0.58 14.88 -10.86
CA ARG A 184 -0.22 15.62 -9.64
C ARG A 184 -1.37 16.51 -9.17
N LYS A 185 -1.99 17.26 -10.08
CA LYS A 185 -3.13 18.13 -9.77
C LYS A 185 -4.27 17.38 -9.09
N TYR A 186 -4.65 16.20 -9.61
CA TYR A 186 -5.77 15.42 -9.08
C TYR A 186 -5.36 14.45 -7.96
N GLY A 187 -4.13 13.94 -7.99
CA GLY A 187 -3.55 13.05 -6.98
C GLY A 187 -3.35 13.75 -5.64
N ASP A 188 -2.89 15.01 -5.65
CA ASP A 188 -2.76 15.80 -4.43
C ASP A 188 -4.13 16.21 -3.87
N GLN A 189 -5.16 16.26 -4.71
CA GLN A 189 -6.55 16.50 -4.29
C GLN A 189 -7.22 15.22 -3.77
N ALA A 190 -6.93 14.06 -4.35
CA ALA A 190 -7.33 12.75 -3.84
C ALA A 190 -6.64 12.40 -2.50
N CYS A 191 -5.41 12.88 -2.29
CA CYS A 191 -4.72 12.78 -0.99
C CYS A 191 -5.18 13.80 0.05
N LYS A 192 -6.06 14.76 -0.29
CA LYS A 192 -6.80 15.52 0.73
C LYS A 192 -7.88 14.62 1.32
N VAL A 193 -7.43 13.74 2.19
CA VAL A 193 -8.23 13.03 3.16
C VAL A 193 -9.21 14.04 3.77
N PRO A 194 -10.53 13.87 3.60
CA PRO A 194 -11.47 14.45 4.54
C PRO A 194 -11.01 13.96 5.92
N PRO A 195 -10.77 14.83 6.92
CA PRO A 195 -10.28 14.41 8.23
C PRO A 195 -11.11 13.22 8.68
N LEU A 196 -10.46 12.16 9.17
CA LEU A 196 -11.07 10.94 9.73
C LEU A 196 -12.58 11.11 9.87
N TYR A 197 -13.36 10.67 8.86
CA TYR A 197 -14.80 10.85 8.94
C TYR A 197 -15.32 9.85 9.98
N HIS A 198 -15.20 10.24 11.24
CA HIS A 198 -16.01 9.71 12.31
C HIS A 198 -17.44 10.10 11.95
N SER A 199 -18.19 9.21 11.30
CA SER A 199 -19.64 9.28 11.42
C SER A 199 -19.94 9.05 12.91
N GLN A 200 -19.96 10.12 13.69
CA GLN A 200 -20.38 10.06 15.10
C GLN A 200 -21.90 9.95 15.13
N MET A 201 -22.45 9.30 16.16
CA MET A 201 -23.83 9.59 16.55
C MET A 201 -23.86 11.02 17.08
N THR A 202 -24.28 11.96 16.24
CA THR A 202 -24.59 13.32 16.68
C THR A 202 -26.06 13.38 17.06
N GLU A 203 -26.31 13.95 18.23
CA GLU A 203 -27.60 14.23 18.89
C GLU A 203 -28.17 13.13 19.81
N SER A 204 -28.15 13.48 21.10
CA SER A 204 -28.78 12.85 22.29
C SER A 204 -29.01 11.33 22.24
N GLY A 205 -27.96 10.55 22.53
CA GLY A 205 -28.13 9.10 22.67
C GLY A 205 -26.86 8.34 22.32
N VAL A 206 -25.88 8.33 23.23
CA VAL A 206 -24.59 7.71 22.95
C VAL A 206 -24.70 6.18 23.10
N ALA A 207 -24.72 5.45 21.99
CA ALA A 207 -24.66 4.00 21.97
C ALA A 207 -23.27 3.45 22.27
N TYR A 208 -23.15 2.51 23.22
CA TYR A 208 -21.86 2.12 23.79
C TYR A 208 -21.44 0.67 23.50
N ILE A 209 -20.24 0.52 22.91
CA ILE A 209 -19.42 -0.71 22.94
C ILE A 209 -18.02 -0.30 23.43
N THR A 210 -17.36 -1.16 24.20
CA THR A 210 -15.89 -1.19 24.28
C THR A 210 -15.32 -1.54 22.91
N SER A 211 -15.09 -0.56 22.05
CA SER A 211 -14.39 -0.77 20.79
C SER A 211 -13.26 0.23 20.64
N THR A 212 -12.23 0.12 21.47
CA THR A 212 -10.98 0.84 21.22
C THR A 212 -10.21 0.11 20.13
N LEU A 213 -10.82 -0.01 18.95
CA LEU A 213 -10.15 -0.57 17.77
C LEU A 213 -9.39 0.49 16.99
N PHE A 214 -9.66 1.81 17.20
CA PHE A 214 -8.73 2.97 17.05
C PHE A 214 -8.88 4.02 18.20
N SER A 215 -8.06 3.95 19.25
CA SER A 215 -7.99 4.96 20.33
C SER A 215 -6.54 5.14 20.79
N SER A 216 -6.03 6.38 20.80
CA SER A 216 -4.69 6.71 21.29
C SER A 216 -4.56 6.63 22.81
N THR A 217 -5.67 6.41 23.53
CA THR A 217 -5.70 6.43 25.00
C THR A 217 -6.23 5.08 25.53
N PRO A 218 -5.46 4.36 26.36
CA PRO A 218 -5.93 3.15 27.04
C PRO A 218 -7.16 3.45 27.92
N ALA A 219 -8.17 2.59 27.88
CA ALA A 219 -9.28 2.66 28.83
C ALA A 219 -8.85 2.02 30.17
N THR A 220 -8.55 2.85 31.16
CA THR A 220 -8.21 2.41 32.53
C THR A 220 -9.44 2.33 33.41
N TYR A 221 -9.54 1.28 34.24
CA TYR A 221 -10.52 1.21 35.34
C TYR A 221 -9.84 1.42 36.70
N SER A 222 -10.64 1.75 37.71
CA SER A 222 -10.22 2.19 39.06
C SER A 222 -9.54 1.13 39.95
N TRP A 223 -9.19 -0.05 39.41
CA TRP A 223 -8.62 -1.17 40.17
C TRP A 223 -7.34 -1.76 39.56
N GLY A 224 -6.62 -0.99 38.75
CA GLY A 224 -5.23 -1.31 38.40
C GLY A 224 -5.04 -2.39 37.33
N GLY A 225 -6.08 -2.80 36.61
CA GLY A 225 -5.90 -3.50 35.35
C GLY A 225 -6.35 -2.66 34.16
N THR A 226 -5.79 -3.00 33.01
CA THR A 226 -6.05 -2.33 31.73
C THR A 226 -6.97 -3.25 30.95
N ILE A 227 -8.11 -2.76 30.45
CA ILE A 227 -8.74 -3.48 29.33
C ILE A 227 -7.83 -3.23 28.14
N THR A 228 -7.08 -4.26 27.75
CA THR A 228 -6.21 -4.28 26.58
C THR A 228 -7.06 -4.33 25.31
N GLY A 229 -7.75 -3.23 25.01
CA GLY A 229 -8.01 -2.85 23.62
C GLY A 229 -6.87 -1.97 23.13
N SER A 230 -5.63 -2.37 23.46
CA SER A 230 -4.42 -1.60 23.20
C SER A 230 -3.76 -2.08 21.90
N PHE A 231 -3.57 -1.08 21.02
CA PHE A 231 -2.90 -1.00 19.73
C PHE A 231 -1.44 -1.48 19.70
N GLY A 232 -1.13 -2.66 20.23
CA GLY A 232 0.23 -3.18 20.07
C GLY A 232 0.61 -3.38 18.59
N SER A 233 -0.37 -3.57 17.70
CA SER A 233 -0.11 -4.15 16.37
C SER A 233 -1.00 -3.65 15.21
N LEU A 234 -1.93 -2.71 15.43
CA LEU A 234 -2.66 -2.08 14.33
C LEU A 234 -1.86 -0.86 13.82
N PRO A 235 -1.87 -0.60 12.50
CA PRO A 235 -1.13 0.51 11.94
C PRO A 235 -1.84 1.83 12.26
N ASP A 236 -1.07 2.90 12.49
CA ASP A 236 -1.60 4.26 12.72
C ASP A 236 -2.38 4.83 11.52
N ASP A 237 -2.25 4.19 10.35
CA ASP A 237 -2.95 4.53 9.11
C ASP A 237 -3.92 3.41 8.73
N PRO A 238 -5.25 3.66 8.68
CA PRO A 238 -6.24 2.66 8.27
C PRO A 238 -6.05 2.16 6.82
N ARG A 239 -5.32 2.88 5.96
CA ARG A 239 -4.92 2.39 4.62
C ARG A 239 -3.96 1.20 4.67
N ARG A 240 -3.27 1.00 5.80
CA ARG A 240 -2.38 -0.14 6.03
C ARG A 240 -3.12 -1.34 6.62
N LEU A 241 -4.41 -1.20 6.93
CA LEU A 241 -5.26 -2.35 7.22
C LEU A 241 -5.50 -3.09 5.91
N THR A 242 -5.18 -4.38 5.92
CA THR A 242 -5.46 -5.26 4.79
C THR A 242 -6.95 -5.65 4.79
N ARG A 243 -7.33 -6.60 3.93
CA ARG A 243 -8.71 -7.11 3.84
C ARG A 243 -9.19 -7.67 5.18
N LEU A 244 -10.33 -7.18 5.68
CA LEU A 244 -11.04 -7.75 6.82
C LEU A 244 -11.65 -9.10 6.40
N THR A 245 -11.30 -10.18 7.10
CA THR A 245 -11.71 -11.55 6.73
C THR A 245 -12.66 -12.20 7.72
N LEU A 246 -12.66 -11.76 8.98
CA LEU A 246 -13.54 -12.30 10.01
C LEU A 246 -13.96 -11.21 10.99
N VAL A 247 -15.25 -11.21 11.34
CA VAL A 247 -15.79 -10.51 12.50
C VAL A 247 -16.40 -11.54 13.46
N SER A 248 -15.76 -11.80 14.61
CA SER A 248 -16.41 -12.56 15.68
C SER A 248 -17.11 -11.63 16.66
N VAL A 249 -18.39 -11.86 16.88
CA VAL A 249 -19.20 -11.14 17.86
C VAL A 249 -19.37 -12.00 19.11
N LYS A 250 -18.81 -11.53 20.23
CA LYS A 250 -18.99 -12.17 21.54
C LYS A 250 -20.20 -11.55 22.23
N SER A 251 -21.10 -12.40 22.71
CA SER A 251 -22.33 -11.96 23.38
C SER A 251 -22.52 -12.66 24.72
N TYR A 252 -23.20 -11.94 25.61
CA TYR A 252 -23.70 -12.45 26.88
C TYR A 252 -25.18 -12.80 26.70
N ASN A 253 -25.50 -14.09 26.80
CA ASN A 253 -26.84 -14.62 26.47
C ASN A 253 -27.77 -14.72 27.70
N ASN A 254 -27.68 -13.75 28.61
CA ASN A 254 -28.59 -13.71 29.75
C ASN A 254 -29.97 -13.22 29.28
N LYS A 255 -31.01 -13.99 29.60
CA LYS A 255 -32.40 -13.68 29.21
C LYS A 255 -32.86 -12.29 29.65
N ASN A 256 -32.32 -11.78 30.76
CA ASN A 256 -32.68 -10.48 31.32
C ASN A 256 -31.84 -9.33 30.76
N LEU A 257 -30.61 -9.61 30.30
CA LEU A 257 -29.65 -8.62 29.84
C LEU A 257 -28.80 -9.13 28.65
N PRO A 258 -29.43 -9.42 27.50
CA PRO A 258 -28.68 -9.82 26.32
C PRO A 258 -27.83 -8.65 25.83
N SER A 259 -26.52 -8.85 25.73
CA SER A 259 -25.58 -7.77 25.42
C SER A 259 -24.41 -8.25 24.58
N ILE A 260 -23.92 -7.36 23.72
CA ILE A 260 -22.72 -7.56 22.92
C ILE A 260 -21.53 -7.09 23.73
N GLN A 261 -20.60 -8.00 23.98
CA GLN A 261 -19.48 -7.82 24.92
C GLN A 261 -18.17 -7.51 24.18
N ALA A 262 -18.01 -8.03 22.96
CA ALA A 262 -16.82 -7.79 22.17
C ALA A 262 -17.03 -8.00 20.67
N LEU A 263 -16.16 -7.35 19.89
CA LEU A 263 -15.93 -7.60 18.48
C LEU A 263 -14.46 -8.03 18.29
N HIS A 264 -14.25 -9.15 17.61
CA HIS A 264 -12.95 -9.66 17.22
C HIS A 264 -12.80 -9.51 15.71
N LEU A 265 -11.72 -8.89 15.27
CA LEU A 265 -11.45 -8.68 13.84
C LEU A 265 -10.20 -9.45 13.44
N THR A 266 -10.28 -10.16 12.33
CA THR A 266 -9.10 -10.76 11.69
C THR A 266 -8.94 -10.17 10.30
N TYR A 267 -7.69 -9.95 9.90
CA TYR A 267 -7.35 -9.48 8.57
C TYR A 267 -6.52 -10.54 7.84
N HIS A 268 -6.52 -10.51 6.51
CA HIS A 268 -5.92 -11.54 5.65
C HIS A 268 -4.48 -11.95 6.05
N ASP A 269 -3.65 -10.98 6.45
CA ASP A 269 -2.22 -11.21 6.79
C ASP A 269 -1.87 -10.83 8.23
N ARG A 270 -2.87 -10.73 9.12
CA ARG A 270 -2.65 -10.30 10.50
C ARG A 270 -3.35 -11.20 11.49
N THR A 271 -2.72 -11.36 12.65
CA THR A 271 -3.33 -12.03 13.80
C THR A 271 -4.60 -11.29 14.23
N SER A 272 -5.53 -12.00 14.89
CA SER A 272 -6.76 -11.35 15.32
C SER A 272 -6.51 -10.22 16.32
N HIS A 273 -7.34 -9.19 16.20
CA HIS A 273 -7.37 -8.05 17.10
C HIS A 273 -8.73 -7.99 17.80
N TYR A 274 -8.68 -7.66 19.08
CA TYR A 274 -9.83 -7.75 19.97
C TYR A 274 -10.23 -6.38 20.52
N ALA A 275 -11.53 -6.10 20.48
CA ALA A 275 -12.18 -4.95 21.10
C ALA A 275 -13.26 -5.45 22.08
N GLY A 276 -13.04 -5.35 23.40
CA GLY A 276 -14.03 -5.83 24.38
C GLY A 276 -13.53 -6.06 25.81
N SER A 277 -14.38 -6.65 26.67
CA SER A 277 -14.01 -7.19 28.00
C SER A 277 -13.80 -8.71 28.00
N ASN A 278 -12.69 -9.20 28.55
CA ASN A 278 -12.36 -10.64 28.61
C ASN A 278 -13.23 -11.44 29.60
N ASN A 279 -14.06 -10.77 30.39
CA ASN A 279 -14.51 -11.36 31.65
C ASN A 279 -15.75 -12.26 31.52
N HIS A 280 -16.57 -12.18 30.46
CA HIS A 280 -17.89 -12.84 30.45
C HIS A 280 -18.40 -13.25 29.04
N TRP A 281 -17.69 -14.14 28.34
CA TRP A 281 -18.14 -14.66 27.05
C TRP A 281 -19.08 -15.86 27.24
N SER A 282 -20.35 -15.74 26.84
CA SER A 282 -21.28 -16.87 26.83
C SER A 282 -21.40 -17.53 25.46
N LEU A 283 -21.27 -16.75 24.38
CA LEU A 283 -21.35 -17.24 23.01
C LEU A 283 -20.43 -16.43 22.08
N SER A 284 -19.81 -17.12 21.11
CA SER A 284 -19.12 -16.53 19.97
C SER A 284 -19.91 -16.82 18.69
N ASN A 285 -20.11 -15.80 17.87
CA ASN A 285 -20.70 -15.94 16.55
C ASN A 285 -19.76 -15.32 15.54
N ASP A 286 -19.35 -16.08 14.54
CA ASP A 286 -18.26 -15.73 13.64
C ASP A 286 -18.82 -15.44 12.24
N PHE A 287 -18.43 -14.30 11.66
CA PHE A 287 -18.85 -13.87 10.34
C PHE A 287 -17.67 -13.78 9.38
N HIS A 288 -17.60 -14.73 8.47
CA HIS A 288 -16.50 -14.90 7.52
C HIS A 288 -16.73 -14.15 6.21
N MET A 289 -15.69 -13.49 5.71
CA MET A 289 -15.61 -12.85 4.40
C MET A 289 -14.46 -13.51 3.62
N ASP A 290 -14.65 -14.77 3.25
CA ASP A 290 -13.59 -15.61 2.69
C ASP A 290 -13.26 -15.25 1.23
N ASP A 291 -14.23 -14.70 0.49
CA ASP A 291 -14.07 -14.28 -0.90
C ASP A 291 -13.25 -12.99 -1.00
N GLU A 292 -12.29 -12.96 -1.92
CA GLU A 292 -11.34 -11.85 -2.05
C GLU A 292 -11.95 -10.53 -2.50
N ASN A 293 -13.11 -10.61 -3.15
CA ASN A 293 -13.88 -9.45 -3.62
C ASN A 293 -15.09 -9.15 -2.73
N ASP A 294 -15.22 -9.81 -1.58
CA ASP A 294 -16.26 -9.51 -0.61
C ASP A 294 -15.71 -8.64 0.53
N PHE A 295 -16.51 -7.68 0.96
CA PHE A 295 -16.11 -6.71 1.97
C PHE A 295 -17.33 -6.20 2.71
N LEU A 296 -17.11 -5.78 3.95
CA LEU A 296 -18.17 -5.23 4.79
C LEU A 296 -18.64 -3.88 4.24
N GLU A 297 -19.89 -3.84 3.79
CA GLU A 297 -20.51 -2.66 3.16
C GLU A 297 -21.35 -1.88 4.15
N SER A 298 -22.06 -2.58 5.05
CA SER A 298 -22.80 -1.91 6.11
C SER A 298 -22.72 -2.66 7.44
N ALA A 299 -22.83 -1.88 8.52
CA ALA A 299 -22.89 -2.39 9.87
C ALA A 299 -23.96 -1.63 10.65
N THR A 300 -24.90 -2.36 11.24
CA THR A 300 -26.02 -1.84 12.01
C THR A 300 -25.88 -2.26 13.46
N PHE A 301 -26.03 -1.30 14.37
CA PHE A 301 -25.90 -1.51 15.80
C PHE A 301 -27.16 -0.99 16.49
N SER A 302 -27.65 -1.72 17.49
CA SER A 302 -28.68 -1.18 18.40
C SER A 302 -28.21 -1.12 19.83
N ARG A 303 -28.60 -0.05 20.51
CA ARG A 303 -28.25 0.25 21.88
C ARG A 303 -29.49 0.22 22.74
N ASP A 304 -29.41 -0.56 23.81
CA ASP A 304 -30.38 -0.48 24.88
C ASP A 304 -30.22 0.87 25.61
N ILE A 305 -31.21 1.75 25.53
CA ILE A 305 -31.15 3.10 26.13
C ILE A 305 -31.14 3.06 27.67
N THR A 306 -31.68 1.99 28.27
CA THR A 306 -31.82 1.84 29.73
C THR A 306 -30.46 1.64 30.37
N TYR A 307 -29.67 0.77 29.73
CA TYR A 307 -28.40 0.33 30.27
C TYR A 307 -27.23 0.94 29.52
N GLY A 308 -27.40 1.25 28.23
CA GLY A 308 -26.43 1.92 27.38
C GLY A 308 -25.57 0.99 26.52
N PHE A 309 -25.56 -0.32 26.77
CA PHE A 309 -24.77 -1.27 25.97
C PHE A 309 -25.39 -1.53 24.60
N VAL A 310 -24.58 -2.02 23.65
CA VAL A 310 -25.09 -2.56 22.38
C VAL A 310 -25.74 -3.91 22.60
N SER A 311 -27.00 -4.00 22.21
CA SER A 311 -27.83 -5.20 22.33
C SER A 311 -27.89 -6.00 21.03
N TYR A 312 -27.50 -5.40 19.89
CA TYR A 312 -27.65 -6.00 18.57
C TYR A 312 -26.56 -5.53 17.60
N VAL A 313 -26.08 -6.47 16.77
CA VAL A 313 -25.20 -6.23 15.63
C VAL A 313 -25.82 -6.90 14.40
N ARG A 314 -25.87 -6.17 13.28
CA ARG A 314 -26.10 -6.72 11.95
C ARG A 314 -25.02 -6.25 11.00
N LEU A 315 -24.42 -7.19 10.26
CA LEU A 315 -23.37 -6.95 9.28
C LEU A 315 -23.88 -7.34 7.91
N GLU A 316 -23.51 -6.57 6.89
CA GLU A 316 -23.87 -6.84 5.50
C GLU A 316 -22.68 -6.59 4.58
N THR A 317 -22.38 -7.57 3.73
CA THR A 317 -21.29 -7.48 2.76
C THR A 317 -21.78 -7.03 1.40
N ALA A 318 -20.86 -6.58 0.55
CA ALA A 318 -21.19 -6.15 -0.81
C ALA A 318 -21.73 -7.27 -1.71
N LYS A 319 -21.51 -8.54 -1.36
CA LYS A 319 -22.15 -9.69 -2.02
C LYS A 319 -23.51 -10.06 -1.44
N GLY A 320 -24.04 -9.25 -0.52
CA GLY A 320 -25.34 -9.46 0.11
C GLY A 320 -25.34 -10.53 1.20
N GLN A 321 -24.17 -10.93 1.73
CA GLN A 321 -24.13 -11.80 2.90
C GLN A 321 -24.55 -10.99 4.12
N THR A 322 -25.43 -11.56 4.94
CA THR A 322 -25.93 -10.90 6.16
C THR A 322 -25.66 -11.74 7.39
N PHE A 323 -25.33 -11.08 8.49
CA PHE A 323 -25.09 -11.72 9.78
C PHE A 323 -25.69 -10.90 10.91
N GLU A 324 -26.39 -11.55 11.85
CA GLU A 324 -27.11 -10.87 12.93
C GLU A 324 -26.90 -11.56 14.28
N VAL A 325 -26.63 -10.77 15.32
CA VAL A 325 -26.43 -11.25 16.69
C VAL A 325 -27.11 -10.32 17.68
N GLY A 326 -27.77 -10.91 18.69
CA GLY A 326 -28.39 -10.18 19.79
C GLY A 326 -29.87 -9.85 19.56
N SER A 327 -30.37 -8.84 20.25
CA SER A 327 -31.77 -8.42 20.20
C SER A 327 -31.87 -6.92 19.93
N ARG A 328 -32.54 -6.55 18.84
CA ARG A 328 -32.74 -5.15 18.46
C ARG A 328 -33.58 -4.43 19.53
N ARG A 329 -32.94 -3.58 20.34
CA ARG A 329 -33.58 -2.80 21.42
C ARG A 329 -33.04 -1.38 21.41
N GLY A 330 -33.90 -0.42 21.75
CA GLY A 330 -33.56 0.99 21.85
C GLY A 330 -33.14 1.63 20.53
N GLU A 331 -32.11 2.46 20.58
CA GLU A 331 -31.63 3.27 19.45
C GLU A 331 -30.87 2.40 18.45
N THR A 332 -31.25 2.44 17.17
CA THR A 332 -30.52 1.74 16.10
C THR A 332 -29.83 2.74 15.18
N LYS A 333 -28.57 2.45 14.81
CA LYS A 333 -27.86 3.17 13.75
C LYS A 333 -27.23 2.20 12.75
N THR A 334 -27.33 2.55 11.48
CA THR A 334 -26.64 1.87 10.38
C THR A 334 -25.53 2.77 9.86
N PHE A 335 -24.37 2.18 9.66
CA PHE A 335 -23.22 2.78 9.00
C PHE A 335 -23.03 2.10 7.66
N SER A 336 -22.96 2.88 6.59
CA SER A 336 -22.69 2.38 5.24
C SER A 336 -21.34 2.90 4.77
N ALA A 337 -20.59 2.07 4.06
CA ALA A 337 -19.36 2.45 3.41
C ALA A 337 -19.66 3.37 2.21
N PRO A 338 -18.96 4.52 2.07
CA PRO A 338 -19.01 5.31 0.85
C PRO A 338 -18.61 4.51 -0.39
N LYS A 339 -19.00 4.97 -1.58
CA LYS A 339 -18.58 4.37 -2.85
C LYS A 339 -17.04 4.34 -2.92
N GLY A 340 -16.47 3.18 -3.25
CA GLY A 340 -15.01 2.98 -3.30
C GLY A 340 -14.36 2.62 -1.96
N TRP A 341 -15.12 2.60 -0.87
CA TRP A 341 -14.65 2.28 0.48
C TRP A 341 -15.32 1.03 1.03
N SER A 342 -14.75 0.46 2.09
CA SER A 342 -15.31 -0.63 2.89
C SER A 342 -15.17 -0.32 4.38
N ILE A 343 -15.97 -0.98 5.21
CA ILE A 343 -15.79 -0.94 6.66
C ILE A 343 -14.66 -1.92 7.01
N VAL A 344 -13.52 -1.39 7.47
CA VAL A 344 -12.34 -2.18 7.83
C VAL A 344 -12.18 -2.33 9.34
N GLY A 345 -13.00 -1.65 10.12
CA GLY A 345 -12.96 -1.76 11.57
C GLY A 345 -14.02 -0.92 12.26
N PHE A 346 -13.95 -0.93 13.58
CA PHE A 346 -14.84 -0.20 14.48
C PHE A 346 -14.01 0.72 15.37
N GLN A 347 -14.60 1.73 15.96
CA GLN A 347 -13.91 2.62 16.89
C GLN A 347 -14.84 3.08 17.98
N GLY A 348 -14.24 3.54 19.07
CA GLY A 348 -14.95 4.15 20.15
C GLY A 348 -14.02 4.97 21.03
N ASP A 349 -14.62 6.02 21.56
CA ASP A 349 -13.98 7.08 22.33
C ASP A 349 -13.50 6.55 23.70
N CYS A 350 -12.77 7.39 24.43
CA CYS A 350 -12.60 7.18 25.87
C CYS A 350 -13.98 7.09 26.54
N GLY A 351 -14.17 6.07 27.38
CA GLY A 351 -15.44 5.87 28.05
C GLY A 351 -15.36 5.50 29.51
N ARG A 352 -16.50 5.54 30.21
CA ARG A 352 -16.61 5.13 31.62
C ARG A 352 -17.21 3.74 31.72
N MET A 353 -16.58 2.86 32.48
CA MET A 353 -17.13 1.54 32.75
C MET A 353 -18.19 1.62 33.84
N HIS A 354 -19.41 1.21 33.52
CA HIS A 354 -20.51 1.07 34.47
C HIS A 354 -20.65 -0.40 34.86
N ARG A 355 -20.90 -0.63 36.15
CA ARG A 355 -21.18 -1.94 36.69
C ARG A 355 -22.67 -2.04 37.01
N LEU A 356 -23.39 -2.93 36.34
CA LEU A 356 -24.73 -3.36 36.76
C LEU A 356 -24.58 -4.62 37.60
N TRP A 357 -24.96 -4.51 38.87
CA TRP A 357 -24.78 -5.53 39.91
C TRP A 357 -23.31 -5.94 40.12
N ASN A 358 -23.07 -7.14 40.64
CA ASN A 358 -21.73 -7.64 40.96
C ASN A 358 -20.96 -8.20 39.74
N VAL A 359 -21.46 -8.06 38.50
CA VAL A 359 -20.94 -8.88 37.38
C VAL A 359 -20.91 -8.20 36.01
N ASN A 360 -21.85 -7.30 35.68
CA ASN A 360 -21.92 -6.80 34.31
C ASN A 360 -21.19 -5.48 34.17
N THR A 361 -20.08 -5.46 33.45
CA THR A 361 -19.32 -4.24 33.13
C THR A 361 -19.53 -3.86 31.67
N TYR A 362 -19.86 -2.60 31.41
CA TYR A 362 -19.97 -2.07 30.05
C TYR A 362 -19.45 -0.63 30.00
N LEU A 363 -18.75 -0.28 28.92
CA LEU A 363 -18.19 1.05 28.71
C LEU A 363 -19.26 2.02 28.24
N ASN A 364 -19.07 3.30 28.50
CA ASN A 364 -19.83 4.43 27.99
C ASN A 364 -18.92 5.29 27.11
N ALA A 365 -18.87 5.02 25.79
CA ALA A 365 -18.04 5.70 24.80
C ALA A 365 -18.82 5.89 23.48
N LYS A 366 -18.60 6.97 22.71
CA LYS A 366 -19.21 7.00 21.36
C LYS A 366 -18.63 5.87 20.53
N PHE A 367 -19.44 5.37 19.61
CA PHE A 367 -19.10 4.23 18.76
C PHE A 367 -19.22 4.64 17.29
N GLY A 368 -18.29 4.17 16.48
CA GLY A 368 -18.25 4.43 15.05
C GLY A 368 -17.62 3.28 14.27
N VAL A 369 -17.61 3.44 12.95
CA VAL A 369 -16.91 2.55 12.02
C VAL A 369 -15.66 3.23 11.49
N ILE A 370 -14.81 2.44 10.86
CA ILE A 370 -13.60 2.89 10.19
C ILE A 370 -13.69 2.46 8.76
N TYR A 371 -13.45 3.42 7.88
CA TYR A 371 -13.46 3.21 6.45
C TYR A 371 -12.03 3.03 5.96
N GLY A 372 -11.83 2.02 5.12
CA GLY A 372 -10.62 1.83 4.34
C GLY A 372 -10.97 1.84 2.85
N PRO A 373 -10.04 2.23 1.97
CA PRO A 373 -10.25 2.09 0.54
C PRO A 373 -10.48 0.61 0.22
N ARG A 374 -11.33 0.32 -0.77
CA ARG A 374 -11.45 -1.06 -1.27
C ARG A 374 -10.10 -1.45 -1.87
N VAL A 375 -9.41 -2.36 -1.20
CA VAL A 375 -8.20 -2.97 -1.74
C VAL A 375 -8.68 -4.00 -2.76
N CYS A 376 -8.72 -3.62 -4.03
CA CYS A 376 -8.87 -4.59 -5.11
C CYS A 376 -7.58 -5.43 -5.13
N ALA A 377 -7.72 -6.74 -5.00
CA ALA A 377 -6.63 -7.68 -5.28
C ALA A 377 -6.28 -7.65 -6.78
#